data_AF-A0A963QNW4-F1
#
_entry.id   AF-A0A963QNW4-F1
#
_cell.length_a   1.000
_cell.length_b   1.000
_cell.length_c   1.000
_cell.angle_alpha   90.00
_cell.angle_beta   90.00
_cell.angle_gamma   90.00
#
_symmetry.space_group_name_H-M   'P 1'
#
loop_
_entity.id
_entity.type
_entity.pdbx_description
1 polymer ?
#
loop_
_entity_poly.entity_id
_entity_poly.type
_entity_poly.pdbx_seq_one_letter_code
_entity_poly.pdbx_strand_id
1 'polypeptide(L)'
;MAHNTPAPSDNVAIVSYEPATGQEIWSGEPGDVDETVARARRAWAAWAIQPLATRVELMRRFANEVRKQADTLTELISRETGKPIWESRSEIEGVINKVEISVQAYAERSAQRKLNSALKGTSAIRHKPHGVMAVITPFNSPVYLPNSHIIPALIAGNAVIFKPSEKTPACAEFLVGCFHRAG
;
A
#
# COMPACT_ATOMS: atom_id res chain seq x y z
N MET A 1 25.34 32.96 16.32
CA MET A 1 24.06 32.46 16.84
C MET A 1 22.98 32.91 15.88
N ALA A 2 22.60 32.06 14.93
CA ALA A 2 21.57 32.37 13.95
C ALA A 2 20.22 31.95 14.52
N HIS A 3 19.31 32.91 14.66
CA HIS A 3 17.93 32.66 15.05
C HIS A 3 17.25 31.85 13.96
N ASN A 4 17.01 30.57 14.25
CA ASN A 4 16.16 29.70 13.45
C ASN A 4 14.75 29.78 14.06
N THR A 5 14.01 30.82 13.72
CA THR A 5 12.59 30.90 14.05
C THR A 5 11.87 29.90 13.12
N PRO A 6 11.18 28.87 13.65
CA PRO A 6 10.42 27.98 12.78
C PRO A 6 9.35 28.81 12.05
N ALA A 7 9.24 28.63 10.74
CA ALA A 7 8.12 29.15 9.98
C ALA A 7 6.81 28.64 10.61
N PRO A 8 5.74 29.45 10.66
CA PRO A 8 4.44 28.95 11.08
C PRO A 8 4.08 27.79 10.18
N SER A 9 3.88 26.61 10.77
CA SER A 9 3.34 25.48 10.03
C SER A 9 1.91 25.85 9.67
N ASP A 10 1.69 26.28 8.43
CA ASP A 10 0.37 26.30 7.80
C ASP A 10 -0.11 24.85 7.58
N ASN A 11 -0.17 24.07 8.67
CA ASN A 11 -0.72 22.73 8.67
C ASN A 11 -2.23 22.89 8.67
N VAL A 12 -2.75 23.23 7.49
CA VAL A 12 -4.19 23.25 7.27
C VAL A 12 -4.63 21.79 7.27
N ALA A 13 -5.54 21.47 8.18
CA ALA A 13 -6.17 20.16 8.23
C ALA A 13 -6.68 19.76 6.84
N ILE A 14 -6.38 18.54 6.42
CA ILE A 14 -6.96 17.95 5.23
C ILE A 14 -8.38 17.54 5.58
N VAL A 15 -9.33 17.91 4.74
CA VAL A 15 -10.74 17.53 4.89
C VAL A 15 -11.23 16.92 3.58
N SER A 16 -11.89 15.76 3.65
CA SER A 16 -12.61 15.18 2.52
C SER A 16 -14.12 15.29 2.73
N TYR A 17 -14.81 15.52 1.62
CA TYR A 17 -16.25 15.72 1.59
C TYR A 17 -16.88 14.74 0.61
N GLU A 18 -18.07 14.26 0.95
CA GLU A 18 -18.93 13.51 0.05
C GLU A 18 -19.36 14.39 -1.13
N PRO A 19 -18.96 14.10 -2.38
CA PRO A 19 -19.24 14.99 -3.51
C PRO A 19 -20.74 15.20 -3.77
N ALA A 20 -21.58 14.23 -3.40
CA ALA A 20 -23.02 14.27 -3.64
C ALA A 20 -23.77 15.18 -2.64
N THR A 21 -23.27 15.35 -1.42
CA THR A 21 -23.99 16.01 -0.32
C THR A 21 -23.23 17.19 0.27
N GLY A 22 -21.91 17.26 0.06
CA GLY A 22 -21.03 18.21 0.73
C GLY A 22 -20.76 17.86 2.20
N GLN A 23 -21.24 16.71 2.69
CA GLN A 23 -20.99 16.28 4.06
C GLN A 23 -19.52 15.92 4.25
N GLU A 24 -18.92 16.37 5.36
CA GLU A 24 -17.57 15.93 5.74
C GLU A 24 -17.54 14.42 5.99
N ILE A 25 -16.60 13.73 5.36
CA ILE A 25 -16.35 12.29 5.55
C ILE A 25 -15.17 12.09 6.51
N TRP A 26 -14.13 12.91 6.39
CA TRP A 26 -12.89 12.74 7.11
C TRP A 26 -12.17 14.08 7.28
N SER A 27 -11.51 14.25 8.42
CA SER A 27 -10.57 15.34 8.65
C SER A 27 -9.35 14.86 9.44
N GLY A 28 -8.19 15.45 9.14
CA GLY A 28 -6.95 15.11 9.82
C GLY A 28 -5.76 15.94 9.36
N GLU A 29 -4.70 15.91 10.14
CA GLU A 29 -3.48 16.67 9.86
C GLU A 29 -2.62 15.97 8.80
N PRO A 30 -1.91 16.72 7.94
CA PRO A 30 -0.84 16.18 7.12
C PRO A 30 0.19 15.43 7.99
N GLY A 31 0.61 14.25 7.53
CA GLY A 31 1.63 13.45 8.21
C GLY A 31 3.06 13.99 8.00
N ASP A 32 3.96 13.65 8.93
CA ASP A 32 5.39 13.95 8.83
C ASP A 32 6.08 12.98 7.85
N VAL A 33 6.56 13.51 6.73
CA VAL A 33 7.23 12.74 5.68
C VAL A 33 8.57 12.20 6.17
N ASP A 34 9.38 13.00 6.87
CA ASP A 34 10.71 12.61 7.31
C ASP A 34 10.63 11.52 8.38
N GLU A 35 9.70 11.66 9.33
CA GLU A 35 9.43 10.65 10.34
C GLU A 35 8.97 9.33 9.70
N THR A 36 8.05 9.41 8.73
CA THR A 36 7.51 8.25 8.02
C THR A 36 8.60 7.52 7.22
N VAL A 37 9.46 8.26 6.52
CA VAL A 37 10.61 7.70 5.79
C VAL A 37 11.59 7.04 6.76
N ALA A 38 11.91 7.70 7.88
CA ALA A 38 12.82 7.15 8.88
C ALA A 38 12.27 5.85 9.49
N ARG A 39 10.97 5.80 9.80
CA ARG A 39 10.28 4.61 10.31
C ARG A 39 10.32 3.46 9.31
N ALA A 40 10.00 3.72 8.04
CA ALA A 40 10.03 2.71 6.98
C ALA A 40 11.43 2.13 6.77
N ARG A 41 12.48 2.98 6.79
CA ARG A 41 13.88 2.53 6.67
C ARG A 41 14.30 1.62 7.82
N ARG A 42 13.91 1.96 9.06
CA ARG A 42 14.18 1.12 10.25
C ARG A 42 13.48 -0.24 10.17
N ALA A 43 12.24 -0.27 9.70
CA ALA A 43 11.44 -1.51 9.63
C ALA A 43 11.83 -2.42 8.44
N TRP A 44 12.34 -1.86 7.35
CA TRP A 44 12.51 -2.57 6.08
C TRP A 44 13.37 -3.84 6.20
N ALA A 45 14.51 -3.80 6.91
CA ALA A 45 15.40 -4.95 6.99
C ALA A 45 14.73 -6.18 7.63
N ALA A 46 13.93 -5.96 8.68
CA ALA A 46 13.18 -7.02 9.36
C ALA A 46 12.05 -7.60 8.48
N TRP A 47 11.46 -6.79 7.61
CA TRP A 47 10.48 -7.23 6.62
C TRP A 47 11.14 -8.00 5.46
N ALA A 48 12.24 -7.48 4.92
CA ALA A 48 12.95 -8.05 3.77
C ALA A 48 13.51 -9.45 4.05
N ILE A 49 13.90 -9.73 5.29
CA ILE A 49 14.43 -11.05 5.69
C ILE A 49 13.34 -12.10 5.90
N GLN A 50 12.06 -11.71 6.01
CA GLN A 50 10.98 -12.69 6.14
C GLN A 50 10.98 -13.67 4.96
N PRO A 51 10.66 -14.95 5.16
CA PRO A 51 10.46 -15.88 4.06
C PRO A 51 9.37 -15.38 3.10
N LEU A 52 9.51 -15.67 1.80
CA LEU A 52 8.50 -15.33 0.80
C LEU A 52 7.11 -15.86 1.20
N ALA A 53 7.05 -17.09 1.70
CA ALA A 53 5.81 -17.71 2.16
C ALA A 53 5.11 -16.88 3.25
N THR A 54 5.86 -16.33 4.21
CA THR A 54 5.32 -15.45 5.25
C THR A 54 4.73 -14.18 4.66
N ARG A 55 5.44 -13.53 3.74
CA ARG A 55 4.94 -12.30 3.09
C ARG A 55 3.69 -12.56 2.24
N VAL A 56 3.65 -13.68 1.52
CA VAL A 56 2.48 -14.11 0.74
C VAL A 56 1.28 -14.41 1.65
N GLU A 57 1.51 -15.12 2.75
CA GLU A 57 0.46 -15.41 3.74
C GLU A 57 -0.14 -14.12 4.33
N LEU A 58 0.68 -13.13 4.68
CA LEU A 58 0.20 -11.84 5.16
C LEU A 58 -0.63 -11.10 4.09
N MET A 59 -0.26 -11.17 2.81
CA MET A 59 -1.08 -10.59 1.73
C MET A 59 -2.41 -11.33 1.54
N ARG A 60 -2.44 -12.65 1.75
CA ARG A 60 -3.69 -13.43 1.73
C ARG A 60 -4.59 -13.08 2.91
N ARG A 61 -4.01 -12.88 4.10
CA ARG A 61 -4.74 -12.36 5.27
C ARG A 61 -5.29 -10.97 5.01
N PHE A 62 -4.51 -10.09 4.39
CA PHE A 62 -4.98 -8.77 3.96
C PHE A 62 -6.19 -8.88 3.02
N ALA A 63 -6.16 -9.75 2.00
CA ALA A 63 -7.33 -9.97 1.15
C ALA A 63 -8.55 -10.49 1.94
N ASN A 64 -8.34 -11.31 2.97
CA ASN A 64 -9.42 -11.77 3.84
C ASN A 64 -9.99 -10.62 4.69
N GLU A 65 -9.15 -9.73 5.21
CA GLU A 65 -9.59 -8.53 5.94
C GLU A 65 -10.38 -7.57 5.06
N VAL A 66 -9.95 -7.37 3.81
CA VAL A 66 -10.72 -6.61 2.81
C VAL A 66 -12.07 -7.28 2.55
N ARG A 67 -12.10 -8.62 2.38
CA ARG A 67 -13.35 -9.36 2.12
C ARG A 67 -14.34 -9.25 3.28
N LYS A 68 -13.88 -9.33 4.53
CA LYS A 68 -14.73 -9.19 5.72
C LYS A 68 -15.42 -7.82 5.80
N GLN A 69 -14.76 -6.80 5.25
CA GLN A 69 -15.18 -5.40 5.30
C GLN A 69 -15.70 -4.88 3.95
N ALA A 70 -15.99 -5.78 3.01
CA ALA A 70 -16.27 -5.42 1.62
C ALA A 70 -17.46 -4.45 1.50
N ASP A 71 -18.56 -4.70 2.21
CA ASP A 71 -19.74 -3.83 2.13
C ASP A 71 -19.46 -2.43 2.68
N THR A 72 -18.83 -2.33 3.85
CA THR A 72 -18.44 -1.06 4.48
C THR A 72 -17.47 -0.27 3.61
N LEU A 73 -16.46 -0.93 3.04
CA LEU A 73 -15.49 -0.28 2.16
C LEU A 73 -16.13 0.12 0.83
N THR A 74 -17.10 -0.65 0.31
CA THR A 74 -17.83 -0.33 -0.92
C THR A 74 -18.60 0.98 -0.74
N GLU A 75 -19.34 1.09 0.37
CA GLU A 75 -20.09 2.29 0.71
C GLU A 75 -19.17 3.49 0.88
N LEU A 76 -18.05 3.33 1.60
CA LEU A 76 -17.07 4.39 1.82
C LEU A 76 -16.48 4.91 0.50
N ILE A 77 -16.06 4.02 -0.41
CA ILE A 77 -15.55 4.43 -1.73
C ILE A 77 -16.61 5.20 -2.50
N SER A 78 -17.85 4.71 -2.53
CA SER A 78 -18.93 5.35 -3.27
C SER A 78 -19.22 6.76 -2.73
N ARG A 79 -19.27 6.93 -1.41
CA ARG A 79 -19.48 8.23 -0.76
C ARG A 79 -18.31 9.17 -0.97
N GLU A 80 -17.07 8.71 -0.79
CA GLU A 80 -15.90 9.59 -0.85
C GLU A 80 -15.48 9.97 -2.28
N THR A 81 -15.71 9.10 -3.26
CA THR A 81 -15.39 9.42 -4.67
C THR A 81 -16.61 9.90 -5.47
N GLY A 82 -17.83 9.70 -4.97
CA GLY A 82 -19.07 9.95 -5.71
C GLY A 82 -19.36 8.96 -6.84
N LYS A 83 -18.65 7.81 -6.89
CA LYS A 83 -18.85 6.81 -7.96
C LYS A 83 -20.01 5.87 -7.61
N PRO A 84 -20.67 5.25 -8.60
CA PRO A 84 -21.72 4.28 -8.33
C PRO A 84 -21.25 3.11 -7.45
N ILE A 85 -22.14 2.61 -6.58
CA ILE A 85 -21.84 1.53 -5.64
C ILE A 85 -21.33 0.25 -6.32
N TRP A 86 -21.83 -0.06 -7.52
CA TRP A 86 -21.42 -1.24 -8.27
C TRP A 86 -19.99 -1.13 -8.80
N GLU A 87 -19.55 0.07 -9.19
CA GLU A 87 -18.16 0.32 -9.60
C GLU A 87 -17.22 0.21 -8.39
N SER A 88 -17.64 0.73 -7.24
CA SER A 88 -16.92 0.59 -5.96
C SER A 88 -16.74 -0.87 -5.55
N ARG A 89 -17.75 -1.71 -5.80
CA ARG A 89 -17.70 -3.15 -5.52
C ARG A 89 -16.68 -3.87 -6.40
N SER A 90 -16.68 -3.57 -7.70
CA SER A 90 -15.68 -4.10 -8.64
C SER A 90 -14.25 -3.70 -8.26
N GLU A 91 -14.06 -2.52 -7.69
CA GLU A 91 -12.76 -2.08 -7.18
C GLU A 91 -12.23 -3.01 -6.07
N ILE A 92 -13.08 -3.39 -5.13
CA ILE A 92 -12.75 -4.28 -4.01
C ILE A 92 -12.43 -5.70 -4.49
N GLU A 93 -13.24 -6.24 -5.40
CA GLU A 93 -12.97 -7.53 -6.04
C GLU A 93 -11.61 -7.51 -6.74
N GLY A 94 -11.29 -6.41 -7.43
CA GLY A 94 -10.01 -6.18 -8.06
C GLY A 94 -8.84 -6.25 -7.07
N VAL A 95 -8.97 -5.68 -5.87
CA VAL A 95 -7.94 -5.73 -4.81
C VAL A 95 -7.76 -7.13 -4.25
N ILE A 96 -8.86 -7.83 -3.96
CA ILE A 96 -8.82 -9.20 -3.45
C ILE A 96 -8.10 -10.12 -4.45
N ASN A 97 -8.47 -10.02 -5.73
CA ASN A 97 -7.88 -10.83 -6.79
C ASN A 97 -6.41 -10.45 -7.08
N LYS A 98 -6.03 -9.18 -6.84
CA LYS A 98 -4.66 -8.70 -7.07
C LYS A 98 -3.62 -9.48 -6.27
N VAL A 99 -3.98 -10.02 -5.10
CA VAL A 99 -3.06 -10.80 -4.26
C VAL A 99 -2.56 -12.02 -5.02
N GLU A 100 -3.44 -12.93 -5.45
CA GLU A 100 -3.01 -14.16 -6.14
C GLU A 100 -2.39 -13.85 -7.52
N ILE A 101 -2.89 -12.85 -8.24
CA ILE A 101 -2.27 -12.39 -9.50
C ILE A 101 -0.82 -11.96 -9.25
N SER A 102 -0.55 -11.23 -8.16
CA SER A 102 0.79 -10.75 -7.82
C SER A 102 1.72 -11.88 -7.33
N VAL A 103 1.17 -12.87 -6.61
CA VAL A 103 1.91 -14.08 -6.20
C VAL A 103 2.35 -14.87 -7.44
N GLN A 104 1.43 -15.13 -8.36
CA GLN A 104 1.71 -15.85 -9.61
C GLN A 104 2.75 -15.11 -10.45
N ALA A 105 2.54 -13.81 -10.65
CA ALA A 105 3.47 -12.92 -11.32
C ALA A 105 4.88 -12.94 -10.72
N TYR A 106 5.00 -12.94 -9.39
CA TYR A 106 6.29 -13.01 -8.72
C TYR A 106 7.00 -14.34 -9.00
N ALA A 107 6.27 -15.46 -8.93
CA ALA A 107 6.81 -16.79 -9.21
C ALA A 107 7.32 -16.94 -10.64
N GLU A 108 6.57 -16.43 -11.63
CA GLU A 108 6.92 -16.48 -13.05
C GLU A 108 8.13 -15.63 -13.39
N ARG A 109 8.25 -14.43 -12.80
CA ARG A 109 9.25 -13.43 -13.21
C ARG A 109 10.50 -13.36 -12.33
N SER A 110 10.50 -13.97 -11.14
CA SER A 110 11.57 -13.81 -10.14
C SER A 110 12.36 -15.10 -9.87
N ALA A 111 12.44 -16.01 -10.83
CA ALA A 111 13.09 -17.31 -10.67
C ALA A 111 14.56 -17.20 -10.20
N GLN A 112 14.93 -17.99 -9.18
CA GLN A 112 16.32 -18.15 -8.79
C GLN A 112 17.01 -19.12 -9.75
N ARG A 113 18.09 -18.69 -10.39
CA ARG A 113 18.91 -19.54 -11.26
C ARG A 113 20.26 -19.80 -10.61
N LYS A 114 20.79 -21.01 -10.73
CA LYS A 114 22.15 -21.38 -10.30
C LYS A 114 22.81 -22.19 -11.40
N LEU A 115 23.99 -21.77 -11.83
CA LEU A 115 24.80 -22.46 -12.83
C LEU A 115 26.10 -22.87 -12.15
N ASN A 116 26.31 -24.17 -12.01
CA ASN A 116 27.57 -24.71 -11.48
C ASN A 116 28.44 -25.14 -12.65
N SER A 117 29.68 -24.68 -12.71
CA SER A 117 30.69 -25.16 -13.64
C SER A 117 31.91 -25.61 -12.86
N ALA A 118 32.34 -26.85 -13.06
CA ALA A 118 33.55 -27.39 -12.42
C ALA A 118 34.83 -26.60 -12.79
N LEU A 119 34.84 -25.96 -13.97
CA LEU A 119 35.98 -25.19 -14.47
C LEU A 119 35.81 -23.66 -14.29
N LYS A 120 34.58 -23.16 -14.20
CA LYS A 120 34.28 -21.71 -14.17
C LYS A 120 33.65 -21.22 -12.85
N GLY A 121 33.54 -22.08 -11.84
CA GLY A 121 32.92 -21.73 -10.57
C GLY A 121 31.38 -21.75 -10.61
N THR A 122 30.76 -21.19 -9.57
CA THR A 122 29.30 -21.15 -9.39
C THR A 122 28.77 -19.73 -9.60
N SER A 123 27.76 -19.58 -10.46
CA SER A 123 27.04 -18.33 -10.67
C SER A 123 25.57 -18.47 -10.26
N ALA A 124 24.98 -17.42 -9.71
CA ALA A 124 23.60 -17.45 -9.26
C ALA A 124 22.87 -16.11 -9.47
N ILE A 125 21.59 -16.18 -9.86
CA ILE A 125 20.69 -15.02 -9.97
C ILE A 125 19.78 -15.02 -8.75
N ARG A 126 19.65 -13.85 -8.12
CA ARG A 126 18.76 -13.58 -7.00
C ARG A 126 18.06 -12.25 -7.21
N HIS A 127 16.76 -12.21 -6.95
CA HIS A 127 15.98 -10.99 -6.92
C HIS A 127 15.91 -10.51 -5.47
N LYS A 128 16.21 -9.23 -5.24
CA LYS A 128 16.23 -8.60 -3.93
C LYS A 128 15.32 -7.36 -3.94
N PRO A 129 14.64 -7.05 -2.83
CA PRO A 129 13.86 -5.82 -2.75
C PRO A 129 14.74 -4.59 -2.92
N HIS A 130 14.16 -3.52 -3.45
CA HIS A 130 14.84 -2.23 -3.64
C HIS A 130 15.02 -1.47 -2.32
N GLY A 131 14.13 -1.65 -1.35
CA GLY A 131 14.18 -0.88 -0.12
C GLY A 131 12.81 -0.41 0.34
N VAL A 132 12.71 0.90 0.54
CA VAL A 132 11.48 1.62 0.83
C VAL A 132 10.94 2.20 -0.47
N MET A 133 9.67 1.92 -0.78
CA MET A 133 8.98 2.41 -1.97
C MET A 133 7.88 3.39 -1.57
N ALA A 134 7.86 4.57 -2.19
CA ALA A 134 6.74 5.48 -2.09
C ALA A 134 5.67 5.14 -3.15
N VAL A 135 4.42 5.04 -2.73
CA VAL A 135 3.26 4.80 -3.59
C VAL A 135 2.36 6.03 -3.47
N ILE A 136 2.30 6.83 -4.53
CA ILE A 136 1.51 8.06 -4.60
C ILE A 136 0.36 7.80 -5.57
N THR A 137 -0.89 7.99 -5.14
CA THR A 137 -2.06 7.55 -5.93
C THR A 137 -3.11 8.62 -6.12
N PRO A 138 -3.85 8.58 -7.24
CA PRO A 138 -4.97 9.48 -7.49
C PRO A 138 -6.22 9.05 -6.70
N PHE A 139 -7.26 9.89 -6.77
CA PHE A 139 -8.53 9.72 -6.05
C PHE A 139 -9.54 8.80 -6.76
N ASN A 140 -9.40 8.58 -8.06
CA ASN A 140 -10.47 7.98 -8.88
C ASN A 140 -10.63 6.47 -8.67
N SER A 141 -9.67 5.78 -8.04
CA SER A 141 -9.78 4.38 -7.61
C SER A 141 -8.86 4.19 -6.41
N PRO A 142 -9.29 4.70 -5.24
CA PRO A 142 -8.43 4.96 -4.10
C PRO A 142 -7.95 3.70 -3.39
N VAL A 143 -8.52 2.53 -3.70
CA VAL A 143 -8.14 1.24 -3.13
C VAL A 143 -7.47 0.36 -4.18
N TYR A 144 -7.97 0.30 -5.42
CA TYR A 144 -7.42 -0.59 -6.45
C TYR A 144 -6.09 -0.13 -7.04
N LEU A 145 -5.95 1.16 -7.37
CA LEU A 145 -4.72 1.69 -7.94
C LEU A 145 -3.52 1.57 -6.99
N PRO A 146 -3.62 1.94 -5.70
CA PRO A 146 -2.51 1.69 -4.77
C PRO A 146 -2.14 0.21 -4.70
N ASN A 147 -3.12 -0.69 -4.57
CA ASN A 147 -2.84 -2.11 -4.40
C ASN A 147 -2.21 -2.78 -5.63
N SER A 148 -2.33 -2.17 -6.81
CA SER A 148 -1.56 -2.60 -7.98
C SER A 148 -0.04 -2.40 -7.84
N HIS A 149 0.38 -1.58 -6.87
CA HIS A 149 1.79 -1.36 -6.52
C HIS A 149 2.16 -1.88 -5.13
N ILE A 150 1.31 -1.66 -4.11
CA ILE A 150 1.58 -2.02 -2.71
C ILE A 150 1.77 -3.53 -2.57
N ILE A 151 0.81 -4.33 -3.05
CA ILE A 151 0.82 -5.79 -2.92
C ILE A 151 2.09 -6.41 -3.53
N PRO A 152 2.44 -6.19 -4.81
CA PRO A 152 3.66 -6.76 -5.38
C PRO A 152 4.92 -6.23 -4.71
N ALA A 153 4.95 -4.97 -4.25
CA ALA A 153 6.09 -4.42 -3.53
C ALA A 153 6.31 -5.13 -2.19
N LEU A 154 5.25 -5.36 -1.42
CA LEU A 154 5.30 -6.09 -0.15
C LEU A 154 5.69 -7.56 -0.37
N ILE A 155 5.14 -8.25 -1.37
CA ILE A 155 5.53 -9.62 -1.74
C ILE A 155 7.03 -9.69 -2.07
N ALA A 156 7.55 -8.72 -2.81
CA ALA A 156 8.97 -8.65 -3.15
C ALA A 156 9.88 -8.32 -1.95
N GLY A 157 9.33 -7.89 -0.81
CA GLY A 157 10.06 -7.58 0.42
C GLY A 157 10.45 -6.10 0.56
N ASN A 158 9.80 -5.20 -0.17
CA ASN A 158 9.95 -3.75 0.03
C ASN A 158 9.09 -3.31 1.21
N ALA A 159 9.54 -2.28 1.93
CA ALA A 159 8.64 -1.49 2.77
C ALA A 159 7.92 -0.46 1.89
N VAL A 160 6.69 -0.08 2.27
CA VAL A 160 5.87 0.85 1.49
C VAL A 160 5.52 2.07 2.33
N ILE A 161 5.65 3.25 1.73
CA ILE A 161 5.08 4.50 2.21
C ILE A 161 3.93 4.85 1.26
N PHE A 162 2.72 4.89 1.79
CA PHE A 162 1.53 5.17 1.01
C PHE A 162 1.11 6.62 1.21
N LYS A 163 1.12 7.40 0.13
CA LYS A 163 0.59 8.77 0.10
C LYS A 163 -0.66 8.80 -0.80
N PRO A 164 -1.87 8.68 -0.23
CA PRO A 164 -3.10 8.78 -1.01
C PRO A 164 -3.34 10.20 -1.51
N SER A 165 -4.35 10.35 -2.37
CA SER A 165 -4.93 11.65 -2.68
C SER A 165 -5.65 12.19 -1.44
N GLU A 166 -5.49 13.49 -1.20
CA GLU A 166 -6.19 14.29 -0.19
C GLU A 166 -7.71 14.32 -0.39
N LYS A 167 -8.21 13.89 -1.56
CA LYS A 167 -9.65 13.76 -1.84
C LYS A 167 -10.26 12.46 -1.31
N THR A 168 -9.43 11.44 -1.06
CA THR A 168 -9.89 10.11 -0.61
C THR A 168 -9.09 9.55 0.58
N PRO A 169 -8.83 10.35 1.63
CA PRO A 169 -8.06 9.91 2.80
C PRO A 169 -8.78 8.84 3.62
N ALA A 170 -10.12 8.84 3.69
CA ALA A 170 -10.86 7.87 4.49
C ALA A 170 -10.72 6.44 3.92
N CYS A 171 -10.85 6.29 2.60
CA CYS A 171 -10.61 5.02 1.90
C CYS A 171 -9.20 4.50 2.15
N ALA A 172 -8.21 5.41 2.13
CA ALA A 172 -6.81 5.07 2.33
C ALA A 172 -6.53 4.62 3.77
N GLU A 173 -7.05 5.34 4.76
CA GLU A 173 -6.95 4.97 6.17
C GLU A 173 -7.61 3.61 6.43
N PHE A 174 -8.81 3.39 5.89
CA PHE A 174 -9.52 2.11 5.99
C PHE A 174 -8.67 0.96 5.43
N LEU A 175 -8.09 1.17 4.25
CA LEU A 175 -7.23 0.20 3.58
C LEU A 175 -5.98 -0.12 4.41
N VAL A 176 -5.31 0.89 4.98
CA VAL A 176 -4.16 0.71 5.88
C VAL A 176 -4.57 -0.08 7.14
N GLY A 177 -5.77 0.17 7.66
CA GLY A 177 -6.36 -0.63 8.74
C GLY A 177 -6.49 -2.12 8.38
N CYS A 178 -6.83 -2.47 7.14
CA CYS A 178 -6.85 -3.86 6.68
C CYS A 178 -5.45 -4.49 6.68
N PHE A 179 -4.41 -3.74 6.29
CA PHE A 179 -3.03 -4.23 6.39
C PHE A 179 -2.64 -4.48 7.84
N HIS A 180 -2.91 -3.55 8.75
CA HIS A 180 -2.58 -3.72 10.17
C HIS A 180 -3.29 -4.90 10.83
N ARG A 181 -4.55 -5.18 10.47
CA ARG A 181 -5.27 -6.37 10.97
C ARG A 181 -4.72 -7.69 10.42
N ALA A 182 -4.07 -7.67 9.26
CA ALA A 182 -3.49 -8.86 8.65
C ALA A 182 -2.20 -9.34 9.35
N GLY A 183 -1.49 -8.42 10.04
CA GLY A 183 -0.21 -8.63 10.71
C GLY A 183 0.96 -7.99 9.97
#